data_AF-A0A1T4KQV6-F1
#
_entry.id   AF-A0A1T4KQV6-F1
#
_cell.length_a   1.000
_cell.length_b   1.000
_cell.length_c   1.000
_cell.angle_alpha   90.00
_cell.angle_beta   90.00
_cell.angle_gamma   90.00
#
_symmetry.space_group_name_H-M   'P 1'
#
loop_
_entity.id
_entity.type
_entity.pdbx_description
1 polymer ?
#
loop_
_entity_poly.entity_id
_entity_poly.type
_entity_poly.pdbx_seq_one_letter_code
_entity_poly.pdbx_strand_id
1 'polypeptide(L)'
;MKGKNQKLKLLYLAKIMQEQTDDTHALSMSEILAELAKHEILAQRKSIYEDLAALDDYGIEIIKERDGSKTLYHCGNRTFEIAELKFLVDAIQSSKFISEKKTRELIKKLEENISVYDAKLLDREVKVTGRVKNMNESIYYAIDSLHNAISEDKAIRFKYFSWNVKGEEEFRRDGAFYNVSPWALHFDDERYYLIGYDHDKDEIRHFRVDKMREVELTNKRRKGKMKFNKQDKAKWSEQYFRMFGGEIETVTLKCKNEMANVIIDQFGKDAWLHPIDDEWFTASVNVAVSDQFLGWIVALGGNVVITGPESAKERMKGLVEKKFVE
;
A
#
# COMPACT_ATOMS: atom_id res chain seq x y z
N MET A 1 -9.13 8.10 -52.15
CA MET A 1 -7.95 8.67 -51.44
C MET A 1 -7.75 7.88 -50.15
N LYS A 2 -6.55 7.36 -49.89
CA LYS A 2 -6.21 6.78 -48.58
C LYS A 2 -6.02 7.94 -47.60
N GLY A 3 -6.56 7.84 -46.38
CA GLY A 3 -6.38 8.88 -45.35
C GLY A 3 -4.91 9.04 -44.97
N LYS A 4 -4.54 10.21 -44.45
CA LYS A 4 -3.14 10.56 -44.10
C LYS A 4 -2.54 9.61 -43.05
N ASN A 5 -3.38 9.09 -42.16
CA ASN A 5 -2.98 8.23 -41.04
C ASN A 5 -3.38 6.75 -41.22
N GLN A 6 -3.55 6.28 -42.46
CA GLN A 6 -4.10 4.93 -42.73
C GLN A 6 -3.33 3.78 -42.06
N LYS A 7 -2.01 3.90 -41.88
CA LYS A 7 -1.17 2.89 -41.20
C LYS A 7 -1.49 2.77 -39.71
N LEU A 8 -2.09 3.79 -39.10
CA LEU A 8 -2.44 3.82 -37.68
C LEU A 8 -3.88 3.36 -37.41
N LYS A 9 -4.65 3.00 -38.45
CA LYS A 9 -6.08 2.64 -38.36
C LYS A 9 -6.37 1.62 -37.25
N LEU A 10 -5.63 0.51 -37.22
CA LEU A 10 -5.88 -0.56 -36.24
C LEU A 10 -5.60 -0.10 -34.81
N LEU A 11 -4.54 0.71 -34.60
CA LEU A 11 -4.20 1.27 -33.29
C LEU A 11 -5.27 2.25 -32.80
N TYR A 12 -5.77 3.12 -33.68
CA TYR A 12 -6.86 4.02 -33.33
C TYR A 12 -8.17 3.28 -33.10
N LEU A 13 -8.45 2.22 -33.87
CA LEU A 13 -9.64 1.40 -33.63
C LEU A 13 -9.55 0.72 -32.26
N ALA A 14 -8.41 0.11 -31.91
CA ALA A 14 -8.18 -0.46 -30.58
C ALA A 14 -8.40 0.60 -29.49
N LYS A 15 -7.80 1.77 -29.66
CA LYS A 15 -7.96 2.91 -28.73
C LYS A 15 -9.41 3.35 -28.59
N ILE A 16 -10.16 3.48 -29.68
CA ILE A 16 -11.58 3.87 -29.66
C ILE A 16 -12.40 2.80 -28.93
N MET A 17 -12.22 1.53 -29.26
CA MET A 17 -12.96 0.45 -28.61
C MET A 17 -12.66 0.40 -27.11
N GLN A 18 -11.41 0.57 -26.70
CA GLN A 18 -11.06 0.58 -25.28
C GLN A 18 -11.52 1.87 -24.58
N GLU A 19 -11.25 3.06 -25.10
CA GLU A 19 -11.53 4.29 -24.36
C GLU A 19 -13.00 4.72 -24.43
N GLN A 20 -13.69 4.46 -25.55
CA GLN A 20 -15.03 5.01 -25.82
C GLN A 20 -16.16 3.98 -25.75
N THR A 21 -15.89 2.76 -25.33
CA THR A 21 -16.93 1.74 -25.11
C THR A 21 -16.75 1.06 -23.76
N ASP A 22 -17.80 0.42 -23.25
CA ASP A 22 -17.82 -0.49 -22.10
C ASP A 22 -19.15 -1.26 -22.14
N ASP A 23 -19.42 -2.08 -21.12
CA ASP A 23 -20.64 -2.91 -21.00
C ASP A 23 -21.94 -2.10 -21.09
N THR A 24 -21.90 -0.80 -20.83
CA THR A 24 -23.06 0.10 -20.87
C THR A 24 -23.01 1.13 -22.00
N HIS A 25 -21.86 1.27 -22.66
CA HIS A 25 -21.63 2.22 -23.74
C HIS A 25 -21.08 1.50 -24.96
N ALA A 26 -21.89 1.33 -26.00
CA ALA A 26 -21.48 0.68 -27.24
C ALA A 26 -21.60 1.62 -28.44
N LEU A 27 -20.79 1.39 -29.48
CA LEU A 27 -20.79 2.19 -30.70
C LEU A 27 -21.36 1.42 -31.88
N SER A 28 -22.16 2.11 -32.70
CA SER A 28 -22.54 1.62 -34.02
C SER A 28 -21.38 1.73 -35.02
N MET A 29 -21.45 0.98 -36.11
CA MET A 29 -20.48 1.07 -37.21
C MET A 29 -20.36 2.49 -37.79
N SER A 30 -21.45 3.27 -37.81
CA SER A 30 -21.43 4.67 -38.22
C SER A 30 -20.62 5.55 -37.27
N GLU A 31 -20.76 5.32 -35.96
CA GLU A 31 -20.03 6.08 -34.94
C GLU A 31 -18.55 5.71 -34.93
N ILE A 32 -18.21 4.43 -35.06
CA ILE A 32 -16.80 3.98 -35.20
C ILE A 32 -16.12 4.70 -36.38
N LEU A 33 -16.79 4.79 -37.53
CA LEU A 33 -16.25 5.50 -38.69
C LEU A 33 -16.11 7.02 -38.44
N ALA A 34 -17.06 7.62 -37.70
CA ALA A 34 -16.99 9.03 -37.34
C ALA A 34 -15.82 9.31 -36.38
N GLU A 35 -15.58 8.45 -35.39
CA GLU A 35 -14.44 8.56 -34.47
C GLU A 35 -13.10 8.41 -35.20
N LEU A 36 -12.97 7.42 -36.11
CA LEU A 36 -11.78 7.27 -36.94
C LEU A 36 -11.53 8.50 -37.84
N ALA A 37 -12.59 9.11 -38.37
CA ALA A 37 -12.49 10.29 -39.21
C ALA A 37 -11.93 11.51 -38.47
N LYS A 38 -12.17 11.64 -37.15
CA LYS A 38 -11.56 12.70 -36.32
C LYS A 38 -10.02 12.62 -36.29
N HIS A 39 -9.46 11.45 -36.59
CA HIS A 39 -8.03 11.20 -36.68
C HIS A 39 -7.51 11.20 -38.13
N GLU A 40 -8.27 11.74 -39.09
CA GLU A 40 -7.95 11.76 -40.53
C GLU A 40 -7.84 10.35 -41.15
N ILE A 41 -8.55 9.37 -40.59
CA ILE A 41 -8.58 7.97 -41.05
C ILE A 41 -9.90 7.71 -41.77
N LEU A 42 -9.84 7.53 -43.09
CA LEU A 42 -10.98 7.15 -43.90
C LEU A 42 -11.02 5.63 -44.05
N ALA A 43 -12.07 5.01 -43.54
CA ALA A 43 -12.27 3.56 -43.59
C ALA A 43 -13.62 3.20 -44.23
N GLN A 44 -13.70 1.99 -44.77
CA GLN A 44 -14.93 1.43 -45.30
C GLN A 44 -15.45 0.39 -44.32
N ARG A 45 -16.78 0.22 -44.23
CA ARG A 45 -17.41 -0.73 -43.29
C ARG A 45 -16.79 -2.14 -43.37
N LYS A 46 -16.54 -2.63 -44.59
CA LYS A 46 -15.95 -3.96 -44.81
C LYS A 46 -14.57 -4.10 -44.15
N SER A 47 -13.71 -3.09 -44.28
CA SER A 47 -12.38 -3.15 -43.70
C SER A 47 -12.38 -3.02 -42.18
N ILE A 48 -13.38 -2.35 -41.58
CA ILE A 48 -13.53 -2.31 -40.13
C ILE A 48 -13.95 -3.67 -39.55
N TYR A 49 -14.79 -4.45 -40.25
CA TYR A 49 -15.11 -5.80 -39.77
C TYR A 49 -13.88 -6.70 -39.67
N GLU A 50 -12.99 -6.63 -40.66
CA GLU A 50 -11.72 -7.35 -40.65
C GLU A 50 -10.80 -6.85 -39.53
N ASP A 51 -10.75 -5.54 -39.30
CA ASP A 51 -9.96 -4.97 -38.20
C ASP A 51 -10.50 -5.37 -36.82
N LEU A 52 -11.82 -5.33 -36.61
CA LEU A 52 -12.45 -5.74 -35.33
C LEU A 52 -12.17 -7.21 -35.04
N ALA A 53 -12.23 -8.09 -36.05
CA ALA A 53 -11.85 -9.49 -35.91
C ALA A 53 -10.36 -9.66 -35.59
N ALA A 54 -9.49 -8.82 -36.17
CA ALA A 54 -8.07 -8.83 -35.84
C ALA A 54 -7.77 -8.34 -34.41
N LEU A 55 -8.58 -7.40 -33.89
CA LEU A 55 -8.49 -6.98 -32.48
C LEU A 55 -8.88 -8.11 -31.54
N ASP A 56 -9.95 -8.83 -31.86
CA ASP A 56 -10.44 -9.99 -31.11
C ASP A 56 -9.37 -11.10 -31.04
N ASP A 57 -8.77 -11.45 -32.19
CA ASP A 57 -7.67 -12.42 -32.29
C ASP A 57 -6.41 -11.98 -31.52
N TYR A 58 -6.15 -10.66 -31.44
CA TYR A 58 -5.08 -10.09 -30.64
C TYR A 58 -5.34 -10.14 -29.12
N GLY A 59 -6.60 -10.32 -28.70
CA GLY A 59 -7.01 -10.37 -27.29
C GLY A 59 -7.75 -9.14 -26.78
N ILE A 60 -8.20 -8.26 -27.68
CA ILE A 60 -9.14 -7.18 -27.35
C ILE A 60 -10.53 -7.66 -27.78
N GLU A 61 -11.28 -8.21 -26.83
CA GLU A 61 -12.57 -8.83 -27.08
C GLU A 61 -13.58 -7.80 -27.58
N ILE A 62 -14.10 -8.02 -28.78
CA ILE A 62 -15.13 -7.13 -29.36
C ILE A 62 -16.48 -7.84 -29.32
N ILE A 63 -17.31 -7.46 -28.35
CA ILE A 63 -18.66 -7.96 -28.24
C ILE A 63 -19.56 -7.21 -29.21
N LYS A 64 -20.38 -7.97 -29.93
CA LYS A 64 -21.34 -7.49 -30.90
C LYS A 64 -22.75 -7.75 -30.39
N GLU A 65 -23.53 -6.68 -30.23
CA GLU A 65 -24.91 -6.76 -29.73
C GLU A 65 -25.90 -6.16 -30.73
N ARG A 66 -27.16 -6.60 -30.60
CA ARG A 66 -28.27 -6.01 -31.34
C ARG A 66 -29.18 -5.27 -30.38
N ASP A 67 -29.33 -3.97 -30.61
CA ASP A 67 -30.35 -3.14 -29.98
C ASP A 67 -31.39 -2.75 -31.04
N GLY A 68 -32.51 -3.47 -31.05
CA GLY A 68 -33.53 -3.38 -32.09
C GLY A 68 -32.96 -3.62 -33.49
N SER A 69 -33.00 -2.61 -34.35
CA SER A 69 -32.44 -2.66 -35.71
C SER A 69 -30.97 -2.25 -35.79
N LYS A 70 -30.39 -1.76 -34.69
CA LYS A 70 -29.00 -1.31 -34.64
C LYS A 70 -28.10 -2.47 -34.23
N THR A 71 -26.90 -2.48 -34.81
CA THR A 71 -25.82 -3.36 -34.39
C THR A 71 -24.76 -2.51 -33.72
N LEU A 72 -24.46 -2.83 -32.47
CA LEU A 72 -23.55 -2.11 -31.60
C LEU A 72 -22.34 -3.00 -31.28
N TYR A 73 -21.21 -2.35 -31.02
CA TYR A 73 -19.93 -2.98 -30.71
C TYR A 73 -19.36 -2.33 -29.47
N HIS A 74 -18.85 -3.14 -28.54
CA HIS A 74 -18.11 -2.67 -27.39
C HIS A 74 -16.95 -3.62 -27.06
N CYS A 75 -15.99 -3.14 -26.28
CA CYS A 75 -14.89 -3.92 -25.76
C CYS A 75 -15.35 -4.68 -24.51
N GLY A 76 -15.39 -6.02 -24.58
CA GLY A 76 -15.91 -6.89 -23.52
C GLY A 76 -14.92 -7.20 -22.41
N ASN A 77 -13.63 -7.19 -22.72
CA ASN A 77 -12.57 -7.47 -21.75
C ASN A 77 -11.73 -6.23 -21.43
N ARG A 78 -11.19 -6.21 -20.22
CA ARG A 78 -10.36 -5.13 -19.69
C ARG A 78 -9.19 -5.67 -18.91
N THR A 79 -8.12 -4.88 -18.85
CA THR A 79 -6.98 -5.17 -17.97
C THR A 79 -7.37 -5.07 -16.50
N PHE A 80 -8.29 -4.16 -16.17
CA PHE A 80 -8.85 -4.00 -14.84
C PHE A 80 -10.37 -3.86 -14.92
N GLU A 81 -11.07 -4.50 -13.99
CA GLU A 81 -12.46 -4.18 -13.72
C GLU A 81 -12.58 -2.87 -12.94
N ILE A 82 -13.70 -2.16 -13.10
CA ILE A 82 -13.94 -0.91 -12.37
C ILE A 82 -13.85 -1.10 -10.84
N ALA A 83 -14.30 -2.25 -10.33
CA ALA A 83 -14.26 -2.56 -8.91
C ALA A 83 -12.81 -2.69 -8.38
N GLU A 84 -11.92 -3.29 -9.17
CA GLU A 84 -10.49 -3.41 -8.85
C GLU A 84 -9.82 -2.03 -8.80
N LEU A 85 -10.14 -1.15 -9.76
CA LEU A 85 -9.59 0.20 -9.78
C LEU A 85 -10.12 1.06 -8.63
N LYS A 86 -11.40 0.95 -8.27
CA LYS A 86 -11.95 1.62 -7.08
C LYS A 86 -11.19 1.24 -5.83
N PHE A 87 -10.96 -0.05 -5.62
CA PHE A 87 -10.17 -0.55 -4.50
C PHE A 87 -8.73 0.01 -4.51
N LEU A 88 -8.06 0.04 -5.66
CA LEU A 88 -6.71 0.61 -5.77
C LEU A 88 -6.70 2.12 -5.52
N VAL A 89 -7.70 2.85 -6.03
CA VAL A 89 -7.87 4.28 -5.80
C VAL A 89 -8.06 4.54 -4.30
N ASP A 90 -8.92 3.78 -3.61
CA ASP A 90 -9.12 3.87 -2.16
C ASP A 90 -7.83 3.59 -1.38
N ALA A 91 -7.07 2.56 -1.76
CA ALA A 91 -5.79 2.24 -1.12
C ALA A 91 -4.75 3.37 -1.31
N ILE A 92 -4.65 3.93 -2.52
CA ILE A 92 -3.74 5.04 -2.83
C ILE A 92 -4.15 6.32 -2.10
N GLN A 93 -5.45 6.61 -2.05
CA GLN A 93 -5.99 7.78 -1.36
C GLN A 93 -5.81 7.70 0.15
N SER A 94 -6.07 6.52 0.73
CA SER A 94 -6.00 6.29 2.17
C SER A 94 -4.57 6.38 2.70
N SER A 95 -3.58 6.08 1.87
CA SER A 95 -2.16 6.13 2.23
C SER A 95 -1.70 7.54 2.64
N LYS A 96 -1.19 7.67 3.86
CA LYS A 96 -0.51 8.87 4.38
C LYS A 96 0.89 9.07 3.78
N PHE A 97 1.44 8.00 3.20
CA PHE A 97 2.80 7.94 2.67
C PHE A 97 2.92 8.59 1.29
N ILE A 98 1.83 8.60 0.52
CA ILE A 98 1.78 9.14 -0.85
C ILE A 98 1.39 10.62 -0.75
N SER A 99 2.22 11.50 -1.33
CA SER A 99 1.90 12.94 -1.39
C SER A 99 0.58 13.19 -2.14
N GLU A 100 -0.09 14.31 -1.86
CA GLU A 100 -1.33 14.64 -2.56
C GLU A 100 -1.13 14.75 -4.08
N LYS A 101 -0.04 15.40 -4.50
CA LYS A 101 0.36 15.49 -5.91
C LYS A 101 0.51 14.09 -6.52
N LYS A 102 1.25 13.19 -5.85
CA LYS A 102 1.49 11.84 -6.34
C LYS A 102 0.23 10.98 -6.36
N THR A 103 -0.65 11.17 -5.39
CA THR A 103 -1.97 10.52 -5.35
C THR A 103 -2.75 10.84 -6.62
N ARG A 104 -2.87 12.13 -6.97
CA ARG A 104 -3.57 12.56 -8.19
C ARG A 104 -2.91 12.03 -9.47
N GLU A 105 -1.58 12.05 -9.54
CA GLU A 105 -0.84 11.48 -10.67
C GLU A 105 -1.08 9.98 -10.84
N LEU A 106 -1.14 9.21 -9.75
CA LEU A 106 -1.37 7.76 -9.79
C LEU A 106 -2.81 7.44 -10.18
N ILE A 107 -3.79 8.13 -9.59
CA ILE A 107 -5.21 7.95 -9.95
C ILE A 107 -5.41 8.24 -11.44
N LYS A 108 -4.86 9.34 -11.95
CA LYS A 108 -4.96 9.66 -13.38
C LYS A 108 -4.38 8.57 -14.29
N LYS A 109 -3.27 7.93 -13.89
CA LYS A 109 -2.71 6.80 -14.64
C LYS A 109 -3.59 5.56 -14.60
N LEU A 110 -4.32 5.32 -13.50
CA LEU A 110 -5.27 4.23 -13.41
C LEU A 110 -6.49 4.47 -14.30
N GLU A 111 -7.00 5.70 -14.33
CA GLU A 111 -8.11 6.12 -15.20
C GLU A 111 -7.82 5.87 -16.70
N GLU A 112 -6.56 5.98 -17.13
CA GLU A 112 -6.14 5.70 -18.51
C GLU A 112 -6.30 4.22 -18.92
N ASN A 113 -6.60 3.31 -18.00
CA ASN A 113 -6.77 1.87 -18.28
C ASN A 113 -8.24 1.42 -18.45
N ILE A 114 -9.20 2.34 -18.39
CA ILE A 114 -10.64 2.07 -18.50
C ILE A 114 -11.33 3.01 -19.48
N SER A 115 -12.63 2.81 -19.70
CA SER A 115 -13.43 3.71 -20.53
C SER A 115 -13.49 5.11 -19.92
N VAL A 116 -13.69 6.12 -20.78
CA VAL A 116 -13.91 7.51 -20.34
C VAL A 116 -15.17 7.69 -19.49
N TYR A 117 -16.06 6.70 -19.48
CA TYR A 117 -17.28 6.71 -18.68
C TYR A 117 -16.99 6.20 -17.26
N ASP A 118 -16.31 5.07 -17.16
CA ASP A 118 -15.90 4.49 -15.87
C ASP A 118 -14.85 5.36 -15.17
N ALA A 119 -13.95 6.00 -15.90
CA ALA A 119 -12.99 6.97 -15.34
C ALA A 119 -13.68 8.09 -14.56
N LYS A 120 -14.85 8.57 -15.02
CA LYS A 120 -15.64 9.59 -14.30
C LYS A 120 -16.25 9.09 -13.00
N LEU A 121 -16.41 7.77 -12.85
CA LEU A 121 -16.88 7.16 -11.61
C LEU A 121 -15.76 7.14 -10.55
N LEU A 122 -14.49 7.03 -10.96
CA LEU A 122 -13.34 7.11 -10.06
C LEU A 122 -13.11 8.53 -9.51
N ASP A 123 -13.30 9.57 -10.34
CA ASP A 123 -13.08 10.97 -9.95
C ASP A 123 -14.09 11.48 -8.88
N ARG A 124 -15.30 10.90 -8.83
CA ARG A 124 -16.36 11.34 -7.90
C ARG A 124 -16.14 10.95 -6.44
N GLU A 125 -15.33 9.92 -6.18
CA GLU A 125 -15.02 9.44 -4.82
C GLU A 125 -13.82 10.20 -4.19
N VAL A 126 -13.14 11.06 -4.96
CA VAL A 126 -11.92 11.79 -4.55
C VAL A 126 -12.24 12.99 -3.65
N LYS A 127 -12.78 12.78 -2.45
CA LYS A 127 -12.91 13.82 -1.41
C LYS A 127 -12.60 13.30 -0.01
N VAL A 128 -11.37 12.83 0.20
CA VAL A 128 -10.83 12.68 1.56
C VAL A 128 -10.05 13.94 1.93
N THR A 129 -10.77 15.03 2.21
CA THR A 129 -10.21 16.26 2.76
C THR A 129 -9.90 16.08 4.25
N GLY A 130 -8.66 16.35 4.67
CA GLY A 130 -8.30 16.48 6.08
C GLY A 130 -7.20 15.54 6.62
N ARG A 131 -6.57 14.71 5.79
CA ARG A 131 -5.44 13.86 6.22
C ARG A 131 -4.11 14.57 5.95
N VAL A 132 -3.26 14.66 6.98
CA VAL A 132 -1.88 15.15 6.85
C VAL A 132 -1.09 14.16 5.99
N LYS A 133 -0.89 14.48 4.70
CA LYS A 133 -0.06 13.69 3.79
C LYS A 133 1.40 14.14 3.89
N ASN A 134 2.32 13.18 3.81
CA ASN A 134 3.74 13.50 3.72
C ASN A 134 4.02 14.25 2.40
N MET A 135 4.59 15.45 2.51
CA MET A 135 4.89 16.31 1.36
C MET A 135 6.15 15.89 0.61
N ASN A 136 6.87 14.87 1.08
CA ASN A 136 8.20 14.54 0.60
C ASN A 136 8.22 13.35 -0.38
N GLU A 137 8.36 13.66 -1.68
CA GLU A 137 8.51 12.67 -2.75
C GLU A 137 9.89 11.99 -2.76
N SER A 138 10.88 12.47 -1.98
CA SER A 138 12.21 11.85 -1.86
C SER A 138 12.16 10.40 -1.39
N ILE A 139 11.05 10.02 -0.78
CA ILE A 139 10.83 8.73 -0.16
C ILE A 139 10.72 7.59 -1.19
N TYR A 140 10.20 7.86 -2.39
CA TYR A 140 10.16 6.88 -3.48
C TYR A 140 11.57 6.51 -3.94
N TYR A 141 12.43 7.52 -4.09
CA TYR A 141 13.83 7.32 -4.45
C TYR A 141 14.60 6.60 -3.34
N ALA A 142 14.26 6.86 -2.07
CA ALA A 142 14.83 6.13 -0.95
C ALA A 142 14.43 4.65 -1.00
N ILE A 143 13.15 4.31 -1.19
CA ILE A 143 12.70 2.92 -1.32
C ILE A 143 13.42 2.22 -2.47
N ASP A 144 13.48 2.84 -3.65
CA ASP A 144 14.16 2.28 -4.81
C ASP A 144 15.66 2.05 -4.55
N SER A 145 16.34 3.05 -3.98
CA SER A 145 17.76 2.94 -3.58
C SER A 145 18.00 1.80 -2.57
N LEU A 146 17.08 1.60 -1.63
CA LEU A 146 17.15 0.54 -0.64
C LEU A 146 16.94 -0.85 -1.28
N HIS A 147 15.98 -1.00 -2.20
CA HIS A 147 15.81 -2.23 -2.97
C HIS A 147 17.05 -2.54 -3.81
N ASN A 148 17.61 -1.55 -4.51
CA ASN A 148 18.83 -1.70 -5.29
C ASN A 148 20.01 -2.11 -4.41
N ALA A 149 20.18 -1.49 -3.23
CA ALA A 149 21.23 -1.87 -2.29
C ALA A 149 21.09 -3.31 -1.77
N ILE A 150 19.87 -3.76 -1.48
CA ILE A 150 19.59 -5.14 -1.06
C ILE A 150 19.92 -6.13 -2.18
N SER A 151 19.51 -5.83 -3.42
CA SER A 151 19.72 -6.65 -4.61
C SER A 151 21.19 -6.77 -4.97
N GLU A 152 21.93 -5.66 -4.94
CA GLU A 152 23.35 -5.59 -5.31
C GLU A 152 24.32 -5.98 -4.18
N ASP A 153 23.81 -6.42 -3.03
CA ASP A 153 24.57 -6.74 -1.83
C ASP A 153 25.47 -5.58 -1.32
N LYS A 154 24.99 -4.34 -1.45
CA LYS A 154 25.71 -3.13 -1.05
C LYS A 154 25.18 -2.54 0.26
N ALA A 155 26.09 -2.00 1.06
CA ALA A 155 25.75 -1.16 2.20
C ALA A 155 25.33 0.23 1.70
N ILE A 156 24.55 0.93 2.52
CA ILE A 156 24.07 2.28 2.25
C ILE A 156 24.63 3.26 3.29
N ARG A 157 24.57 4.54 2.95
CA ARG A 157 24.62 5.62 3.93
C ARG A 157 23.41 6.53 3.80
N PHE A 158 22.99 7.14 4.91
CA PHE A 158 21.91 8.13 4.93
C PHE A 158 22.04 9.06 6.13
N LYS A 159 21.45 10.25 6.06
CA LYS A 159 21.18 11.11 7.22
C LYS A 159 19.80 10.79 7.79
N TYR A 160 19.66 10.88 9.11
CA TYR A 160 18.42 10.52 9.79
C TYR A 160 17.96 11.64 10.71
N PHE A 161 16.72 12.10 10.54
CA PHE A 161 16.19 13.23 11.32
C PHE A 161 15.11 12.82 12.33
N SER A 162 14.88 13.69 13.28
CA SER A 162 13.70 13.73 14.16
C SER A 162 13.07 15.11 14.10
N TRP A 163 11.79 15.20 14.44
CA TRP A 163 11.12 16.49 14.61
C TRP A 163 11.54 17.10 15.95
N ASN A 164 11.93 18.37 15.96
CA ASN A 164 12.18 19.11 17.20
C ASN A 164 10.85 19.64 17.81
N VAL A 165 10.93 20.33 18.95
CA VAL A 165 9.74 20.88 19.65
C VAL A 165 8.98 21.95 18.85
N LYS A 166 9.61 22.53 17.82
CA LYS A 166 8.99 23.48 16.88
C LYS A 166 8.36 22.79 15.66
N GLY A 167 8.49 21.46 15.56
CA GLY A 167 8.04 20.70 14.38
C GLY A 167 8.97 20.82 13.17
N GLU A 168 10.22 21.23 13.38
CA GLU A 168 11.22 21.35 12.31
C GLU A 168 12.10 20.09 12.24
N GLU A 169 12.64 19.79 11.05
CA GLU A 169 13.58 18.66 10.88
C GLU A 169 14.91 18.95 11.58
N GLU A 170 15.30 18.10 12.52
CA GLU A 170 16.59 18.14 13.21
C GLU A 170 17.33 16.83 12.98
N PHE A 171 18.49 16.90 12.33
CA PHE A 171 19.29 15.70 12.07
C PHE A 171 19.88 15.14 13.35
N ARG A 172 19.79 13.83 13.52
CA ARG A 172 20.46 13.11 14.60
C ARG A 172 21.96 13.05 14.34
N ARG A 173 22.74 12.83 15.41
CA ARG A 173 24.21 12.74 15.37
C ARG A 173 24.85 13.96 14.68
N ASP A 174 24.31 15.15 14.91
CA ASP A 174 24.80 16.41 14.33
C ASP A 174 24.90 16.38 12.79
N GLY A 175 23.98 15.65 12.13
CA GLY A 175 23.98 15.52 10.67
C GLY A 175 24.92 14.45 10.11
N ALA A 176 25.57 13.66 10.96
CA ALA A 176 26.43 12.57 10.51
C ALA A 176 25.65 11.46 9.79
N PHE A 177 26.32 10.84 8.82
CA PHE A 177 25.78 9.69 8.09
C PHE A 177 25.73 8.44 8.96
N TYR A 178 24.62 7.72 8.87
CA TYR A 178 24.50 6.34 9.31
C TYR A 178 25.09 5.44 8.23
N ASN A 179 25.89 4.44 8.61
CA ASN A 179 26.37 3.40 7.70
C ASN A 179 25.65 2.10 8.03
N VAL A 180 24.84 1.59 7.11
CA VAL A 180 23.92 0.48 7.37
C VAL A 180 24.00 -0.54 6.25
N SER A 181 23.94 -1.83 6.60
CA SER A 181 23.71 -2.89 5.61
C SER A 181 22.21 -3.20 5.56
N PRO A 182 21.50 -2.87 4.47
CA PRO A 182 20.06 -3.08 4.39
C PRO A 182 19.76 -4.56 4.16
N TRP A 183 18.87 -5.16 4.95
CA TRP A 183 18.56 -6.59 4.86
C TRP A 183 17.12 -6.89 4.44
N ALA A 184 16.16 -6.07 4.88
CA ALA A 184 14.78 -6.15 4.46
C ALA A 184 14.09 -4.80 4.53
N LEU A 185 13.09 -4.60 3.68
CA LEU A 185 12.10 -3.55 3.79
C LEU A 185 10.77 -4.18 4.18
N HIS A 186 10.08 -3.57 5.13
CA HIS A 186 8.70 -3.94 5.45
C HIS A 186 7.82 -2.69 5.48
N PHE A 187 6.56 -2.89 5.10
CA PHE A 187 5.52 -1.88 5.17
C PHE A 187 4.58 -2.26 6.32
N ASP A 188 4.49 -1.41 7.33
CA ASP A 188 3.63 -1.59 8.51
C ASP A 188 3.12 -0.22 9.00
N ASP A 189 1.91 -0.16 9.57
CA ASP A 189 1.28 1.08 10.03
C ASP A 189 1.39 2.24 9.00
N GLU A 190 1.09 1.94 7.74
CA GLU A 190 1.18 2.88 6.60
C GLU A 190 2.58 3.49 6.37
N ARG A 191 3.66 2.85 6.86
CA ARG A 191 5.04 3.35 6.80
C ARG A 191 6.01 2.27 6.37
N TYR A 192 7.05 2.69 5.64
CA TYR A 192 8.18 1.83 5.30
C TYR A 192 9.24 1.87 6.38
N TYR A 193 9.75 0.69 6.70
CA TYR A 193 10.82 0.49 7.67
C TYR A 193 11.93 -0.37 7.03
N LEU A 194 13.15 0.12 7.18
CA LEU A 194 14.36 -0.62 6.86
C LEU A 194 14.80 -1.44 8.07
N ILE A 195 14.92 -2.75 7.89
CA ILE A 195 15.68 -3.63 8.78
C ILE A 195 17.12 -3.65 8.27
N GLY A 196 18.04 -3.12 9.07
CA GLY A 196 19.43 -2.98 8.65
C GLY A 196 20.41 -3.22 9.79
N TYR A 197 21.58 -3.75 9.44
CA TYR A 197 22.69 -3.86 10.37
C TYR A 197 23.43 -2.52 10.45
N ASP A 198 23.39 -1.87 11.62
CA ASP A 198 24.08 -0.62 11.91
C ASP A 198 25.57 -0.90 12.15
N HIS A 199 26.45 -0.34 11.32
CA HIS A 199 27.89 -0.62 11.37
C HIS A 199 28.54 -0.04 12.63
N ASP A 200 27.99 1.05 13.18
CA ASP A 200 28.57 1.75 14.33
C ASP A 200 28.13 1.10 15.65
N LYS A 201 26.94 0.51 15.67
CA LYS A 201 26.37 -0.16 16.85
C LYS A 201 26.53 -1.68 16.85
N ASP A 202 26.99 -2.26 15.73
CA ASP A 202 27.16 -3.71 15.56
C ASP A 202 25.87 -4.50 15.90
N GLU A 203 24.70 -3.99 15.51
CA GLU A 203 23.42 -4.62 15.81
C GLU A 203 22.39 -4.42 14.68
N ILE A 204 21.34 -5.24 14.67
CA ILE A 204 20.21 -5.05 13.75
C ILE A 204 19.29 -3.99 14.33
N ARG A 205 18.96 -2.98 13.51
CA ARG A 205 18.07 -1.88 13.86
C ARG A 205 16.99 -1.68 12.80
N HIS A 206 15.92 -1.05 13.26
CA HIS A 206 14.80 -0.62 12.43
C HIS A 206 14.87 0.89 12.21
N PHE A 207 14.81 1.31 10.96
CA PHE A 207 14.85 2.71 10.58
C PHE A 207 13.62 3.04 9.75
N ARG A 208 12.92 4.11 10.13
CA ARG A 208 11.80 4.62 9.35
C ARG A 208 12.32 5.28 8.08
N VAL A 209 11.86 4.81 6.92
CA VAL A 209 12.36 5.31 5.62
C VAL A 209 11.93 6.76 5.39
N ASP A 210 10.78 7.19 5.91
CA ASP A 210 10.34 8.60 5.86
C ASP A 210 11.26 9.56 6.61
N LYS A 211 12.03 9.05 7.58
CA LYS A 211 13.02 9.80 8.36
C LYS A 211 14.42 9.82 7.74
N MET A 212 14.61 9.17 6.60
CA MET A 212 15.88 9.16 5.88
C MET A 212 15.99 10.32 4.89
N ARG A 213 17.17 10.91 4.81
CA ARG A 213 17.57 11.89 3.79
C ARG A 213 18.91 11.47 3.20
N GLU A 214 19.16 11.87 1.96
CA GLU A 214 20.44 11.59 1.28
C GLU A 214 20.82 10.09 1.33
N VAL A 215 19.87 9.22 0.95
CA VAL A 215 20.11 7.77 0.89
C VAL A 215 20.98 7.46 -0.32
N GLU A 216 22.15 6.89 -0.08
CA GLU A 216 23.14 6.60 -1.11
C GLU A 216 23.70 5.19 -0.96
N LEU A 217 23.88 4.50 -2.09
CA LEU A 217 24.59 3.23 -2.12
C LEU A 217 26.09 3.48 -1.92
N THR A 218 26.73 2.60 -1.17
CA THR A 218 28.17 2.61 -0.99
C THR A 218 28.81 1.49 -1.81
N ASN A 219 30.12 1.59 -2.05
CA ASN A 219 30.90 0.52 -2.69
C ASN A 219 31.24 -0.63 -1.72
N LYS A 220 30.76 -0.59 -0.47
CA LYS A 220 31.03 -1.62 0.53
C LYS A 220 29.97 -2.71 0.46
N ARG A 221 30.36 -3.97 0.61
CA ARG A 221 29.42 -5.07 0.77
C ARG A 221 28.65 -5.00 2.08
N ARG A 222 27.46 -5.59 2.09
CA ARG A 222 26.66 -5.75 3.32
C ARG A 222 27.36 -6.61 4.36
N LYS A 223 27.12 -6.27 5.61
CA LYS A 223 27.57 -6.96 6.84
C LYS A 223 26.36 -7.35 7.69
N GLY A 224 26.59 -8.22 8.67
CA GLY A 224 25.56 -8.59 9.66
C GLY A 224 24.63 -9.72 9.23
N LYS A 225 24.93 -10.46 8.16
CA LYS A 225 24.08 -11.57 7.65
C LYS A 225 23.72 -12.59 8.73
N MET A 226 24.68 -12.99 9.56
CA MET A 226 24.43 -13.93 10.66
C MET A 226 23.50 -13.35 11.71
N LYS A 227 23.69 -12.07 12.10
CA LYS A 227 22.82 -11.39 13.08
C LYS A 227 21.40 -11.20 12.54
N PHE A 228 21.27 -10.88 11.25
CA PHE A 228 19.99 -10.81 10.56
C PHE A 228 19.30 -12.18 10.49
N ASN A 229 20.01 -13.25 10.13
CA ASN A 229 19.43 -14.59 10.05
C ASN A 229 19.06 -15.19 11.40
N LYS A 230 19.67 -14.74 12.50
CA LYS A 230 19.28 -15.11 13.87
C LYS A 230 17.97 -14.43 14.30
N GLN A 231 17.52 -13.39 13.60
CA GLN A 231 16.17 -12.87 13.81
C GLN A 231 15.17 -13.80 13.15
N ASP A 232 14.15 -14.16 13.93
CA ASP A 232 13.14 -15.15 13.57
C ASP A 232 12.27 -14.60 12.43
N LYS A 233 12.56 -15.02 11.19
CA LYS A 233 11.95 -14.47 9.97
C LYS A 233 10.44 -14.72 9.89
N ALA A 234 9.93 -15.71 10.61
CA ALA A 234 8.52 -16.02 10.71
C ALA A 234 7.73 -15.04 11.62
N LYS A 235 8.41 -14.17 12.38
CA LYS A 235 7.77 -13.22 13.32
C LYS A 235 7.59 -11.81 12.77
N TRP A 236 7.97 -11.56 11.52
CA TRP A 236 7.95 -10.21 10.92
C TRP A 236 6.60 -9.77 10.38
N SER A 237 5.66 -10.68 10.09
CA SER A 237 4.31 -10.32 9.62
C SER A 237 3.32 -10.05 10.76
N GLU A 238 3.77 -10.12 12.02
CA GLU A 238 2.90 -10.02 13.19
C GLU A 238 3.26 -8.85 14.09
N GLN A 239 2.36 -7.85 14.03
CA GLN A 239 1.90 -7.00 15.13
C GLN A 239 2.72 -5.73 15.46
N TYR A 240 2.01 -4.62 15.27
CA TYR A 240 2.17 -3.23 15.75
C TYR A 240 2.96 -3.05 17.07
N PHE A 241 2.83 -3.99 18.02
CA PHE A 241 3.46 -3.89 19.33
C PHE A 241 4.88 -4.47 19.40
N ARG A 242 5.30 -5.27 18.42
CA ARG A 242 6.67 -5.83 18.37
C ARG A 242 7.72 -4.81 17.91
N MET A 243 7.29 -3.69 17.31
CA MET A 243 8.19 -2.66 16.76
C MET A 243 8.90 -1.78 17.81
N PHE A 244 8.35 -1.69 19.04
CA PHE A 244 8.90 -0.82 20.08
C PHE A 244 10.12 -1.41 20.81
N GLY A 245 10.58 -2.59 20.39
CA GLY A 245 11.69 -3.29 21.02
C GLY A 245 11.33 -3.82 22.41
N GLY A 246 12.08 -4.82 22.86
CA GLY A 246 11.83 -5.52 24.12
C GLY A 246 11.80 -7.03 23.92
N GLU A 247 11.97 -7.77 25.01
CA GLU A 247 11.76 -9.22 24.99
C GLU A 247 10.27 -9.50 24.79
N ILE A 248 9.97 -10.39 23.84
CA ILE A 248 8.61 -10.88 23.62
C ILE A 248 8.30 -11.84 24.76
N GLU A 249 7.23 -11.57 25.50
CA GLU A 249 6.70 -12.49 26.50
C GLU A 249 5.24 -12.85 26.18
N THR A 250 4.82 -14.04 26.60
CA THR A 250 3.43 -14.48 26.45
C THR A 250 2.59 -13.84 27.55
N VAL A 251 1.67 -12.96 27.18
CA VAL A 251 0.75 -12.27 28.08
C VAL A 251 -0.61 -12.95 28.03
N THR A 252 -1.19 -13.23 29.20
CA THR A 252 -2.55 -13.76 29.34
C THR A 252 -3.51 -12.62 29.62
N LEU A 253 -4.50 -12.48 28.75
CA LEU A 253 -5.57 -11.50 28.85
C LEU A 253 -6.86 -12.19 29.29
N LYS A 254 -7.62 -11.53 30.16
CA LYS A 254 -9.03 -11.84 30.42
C LYS A 254 -9.87 -10.79 29.70
N CYS A 255 -10.73 -11.25 28.80
CA CYS A 255 -11.45 -10.43 27.84
C CYS A 255 -12.94 -10.71 27.94
N LYS A 256 -13.79 -9.68 27.87
CA LYS A 256 -15.22 -9.91 27.67
C LYS A 256 -15.47 -10.56 26.31
N ASN A 257 -16.45 -11.45 26.18
CA ASN A 257 -16.74 -12.19 24.95
C ASN A 257 -16.95 -11.29 23.72
N GLU A 258 -17.51 -10.08 23.89
CA GLU A 258 -17.64 -9.06 22.83
C GLU A 258 -16.29 -8.57 22.26
N MET A 259 -15.18 -8.74 22.98
CA MET A 259 -13.84 -8.34 22.55
C MET A 259 -13.13 -9.40 21.69
N ALA A 260 -13.77 -10.54 21.37
CA ALA A 260 -13.16 -11.60 20.57
C ALA A 260 -12.64 -11.09 19.21
N ASN A 261 -13.45 -10.30 18.49
CA ASN A 261 -13.04 -9.71 17.21
C ASN A 261 -11.86 -8.75 17.39
N VAL A 262 -11.88 -7.91 18.42
CA VAL A 262 -10.78 -6.97 18.72
C VAL A 262 -9.47 -7.72 18.97
N ILE A 263 -9.52 -8.83 19.70
CA ILE A 263 -8.34 -9.66 19.97
C ILE A 263 -7.85 -10.36 18.68
N ILE A 264 -8.76 -10.90 17.86
CA ILE A 264 -8.40 -11.58 16.61
C ILE A 264 -7.86 -10.59 15.56
N ASP A 265 -8.47 -9.43 15.40
CA ASP A 265 -8.02 -8.41 14.45
C ASP A 265 -6.63 -7.88 14.83
N GLN A 266 -6.37 -7.76 16.14
CA GLN A 266 -5.12 -7.22 16.64
C GLN A 266 -3.99 -8.26 16.65
N PHE A 267 -4.29 -9.52 16.98
CA PHE A 267 -3.29 -10.57 17.23
C PHE A 267 -3.31 -11.70 16.20
N GLY A 268 -4.26 -11.71 15.28
CA GLY A 268 -4.51 -12.82 14.36
C GLY A 268 -5.19 -14.01 15.04
N LYS A 269 -5.34 -15.10 14.28
CA LYS A 269 -5.90 -16.37 14.79
C LYS A 269 -4.96 -17.14 15.72
N ASP A 270 -3.73 -16.67 15.87
CA ASP A 270 -2.72 -17.26 16.74
C ASP A 270 -2.90 -16.88 18.21
N ALA A 271 -3.82 -15.96 18.50
CA ALA A 271 -4.32 -15.78 19.86
C ALA A 271 -5.07 -17.05 20.28
N TRP A 272 -4.56 -17.75 21.30
CA TRP A 272 -5.26 -18.90 21.86
C TRP A 272 -6.40 -18.43 22.74
N LEU A 273 -7.62 -18.45 22.19
CA LEU A 273 -8.84 -18.09 22.90
C LEU A 273 -9.43 -19.31 23.61
N HIS A 274 -9.66 -19.19 24.91
CA HIS A 274 -10.36 -20.19 25.72
C HIS A 274 -11.55 -19.56 26.43
N PRO A 275 -12.79 -20.00 26.15
CA PRO A 275 -13.96 -19.49 26.86
C PRO A 275 -13.87 -19.81 28.36
N ILE A 276 -14.25 -18.85 29.20
CA ILE A 276 -14.41 -19.06 30.65
C ILE A 276 -15.89 -19.29 30.96
N ASP A 277 -16.74 -18.36 30.53
CA ASP A 277 -18.19 -18.35 30.77
C ASP A 277 -18.93 -17.50 29.71
N ASP A 278 -20.21 -17.25 29.93
CA ASP A 278 -21.07 -16.48 29.01
C ASP A 278 -20.64 -15.01 28.85
N GLU A 279 -19.82 -14.49 29.75
CA GLU A 279 -19.36 -13.10 29.74
C GLU A 279 -17.87 -12.97 29.38
N TRP A 280 -17.02 -13.97 29.68
CA TRP A 280 -15.56 -13.86 29.58
C TRP A 280 -14.87 -15.01 28.84
N PHE A 281 -13.73 -14.69 28.22
CA PHE A 281 -12.74 -15.64 27.71
C PHE A 281 -11.32 -15.23 28.13
N THR A 282 -10.38 -16.16 28.06
CA THR A 282 -8.94 -15.88 28.15
C THR A 282 -8.29 -15.92 26.78
N ALA A 283 -7.30 -15.06 26.57
CA ALA A 283 -6.45 -15.09 25.39
C ALA A 283 -4.97 -15.07 25.78
N SER A 284 -4.17 -15.94 25.18
CA SER A 284 -2.70 -15.86 25.29
C SER A 284 -2.12 -15.22 24.02
N VAL A 285 -1.36 -14.14 24.19
CA VAL A 285 -0.78 -13.35 23.10
C VAL A 285 0.72 -13.16 23.30
N ASN A 286 1.50 -13.22 22.21
CA ASN A 286 2.96 -13.02 22.25
C ASN A 286 3.31 -11.58 21.87
N VAL A 287 3.61 -10.75 22.88
CA VAL A 287 3.79 -9.30 22.72
C VAL A 287 5.05 -8.81 23.43
N ALA A 288 5.60 -7.69 22.95
CA ALA A 288 6.54 -6.91 23.75
C ALA A 288 5.73 -5.99 24.68
N VAL A 289 5.90 -6.14 26.00
CA VAL A 289 5.15 -5.37 27.02
C VAL A 289 5.69 -3.94 27.12
N SER A 290 5.36 -3.16 26.10
CA SER A 290 5.71 -1.75 25.92
C SER A 290 4.59 -0.81 26.40
N ASP A 291 4.92 0.45 26.65
CA ASP A 291 3.92 1.48 27.00
C ASP A 291 2.81 1.61 25.93
N GLN A 292 3.10 1.28 24.66
CA GLN A 292 2.10 1.26 23.58
C GLN A 292 1.09 0.12 23.75
N PHE A 293 1.56 -1.09 24.05
CA PHE A 293 0.69 -2.24 24.31
C PHE A 293 -0.18 -1.98 25.54
N LEU A 294 0.43 -1.49 26.62
CA LEU A 294 -0.27 -1.16 27.85
C LEU A 294 -1.29 -0.03 27.62
N GLY A 295 -0.93 1.02 26.87
CA GLY A 295 -1.84 2.09 26.49
C GLY A 295 -3.04 1.60 25.66
N TRP A 296 -2.81 0.64 24.76
CA TRP A 296 -3.90 -0.01 24.00
C TRP A 296 -4.86 -0.77 24.93
N ILE A 297 -4.35 -1.54 25.89
CA ILE A 297 -5.19 -2.22 26.90
C ILE A 297 -5.99 -1.19 27.71
N VAL A 298 -5.39 -0.07 28.12
CA VAL A 298 -6.08 1.01 28.82
C VAL A 298 -7.21 1.60 27.97
N ALA A 299 -6.99 1.79 26.67
CA ALA A 299 -7.99 2.31 25.75
C ALA A 299 -9.23 1.41 25.60
N LEU A 300 -9.12 0.11 25.93
CA LEU A 300 -10.23 -0.84 25.94
C LEU A 300 -11.13 -0.73 27.19
N GLY A 301 -10.85 0.22 28.09
CA GLY A 301 -11.79 0.62 29.15
C GLY A 301 -12.08 -0.46 30.18
N GLY A 302 -11.17 -1.41 30.36
CA GLY A 302 -11.35 -2.53 31.30
C GLY A 302 -12.12 -3.74 30.75
N ASN A 303 -12.54 -3.72 29.48
CA ASN A 303 -13.11 -4.90 28.82
C ASN A 303 -12.06 -5.98 28.51
N VAL A 304 -10.77 -5.61 28.58
CA VAL A 304 -9.61 -6.48 28.47
C VAL A 304 -8.66 -6.17 29.61
N VAL A 305 -8.21 -7.20 30.33
CA VAL A 305 -7.37 -7.07 31.53
C VAL A 305 -6.20 -8.04 31.46
N ILE A 306 -5.00 -7.58 31.81
CA ILE A 306 -3.81 -8.43 31.93
C ILE A 306 -3.91 -9.27 33.21
N THR A 307 -3.88 -10.60 33.06
CA THR A 307 -3.91 -11.55 34.18
C THR A 307 -2.56 -12.20 34.46
N GLY A 308 -1.64 -12.19 33.49
CA GLY A 308 -0.26 -12.63 33.67
C GLY A 308 0.60 -12.32 32.45
N PRO A 309 1.94 -12.40 32.56
CA PRO A 309 2.73 -12.71 33.76
C PRO A 309 2.72 -11.56 34.79
N GLU A 310 3.26 -11.79 36.00
CA GLU A 310 3.30 -10.76 37.06
C GLU A 310 4.08 -9.50 36.61
N SER A 311 5.17 -9.69 35.85
CA SER A 311 5.93 -8.62 35.22
C SER A 311 5.05 -7.66 34.41
N ALA A 312 4.14 -8.20 33.59
CA ALA A 312 3.24 -7.41 32.77
C ALA A 312 2.18 -6.67 33.62
N LYS A 313 1.69 -7.30 34.70
CA LYS A 313 0.75 -6.67 35.64
C LYS A 313 1.40 -5.51 36.40
N GLU A 314 2.63 -5.67 36.87
CA GLU A 314 3.38 -4.61 37.55
C GLU A 314 3.63 -3.42 36.62
N ARG A 315 4.02 -3.66 35.36
CA ARG A 315 4.17 -2.59 34.37
C ARG A 315 2.86 -1.84 34.11
N MET A 316 1.74 -2.56 34.00
CA MET A 316 0.42 -1.94 33.84
C MET A 316 0.06 -1.05 35.04
N LYS A 317 0.22 -1.55 36.27
CA LYS A 317 -0.03 -0.76 37.49
C LYS A 317 0.82 0.51 37.51
N GLY A 318 2.11 0.38 37.24
CA GLY A 318 3.02 1.51 37.16
C GLY A 318 2.67 2.51 36.06
N LEU A 319 2.10 2.07 34.93
CA LEU A 319 1.61 2.97 33.88
C LEU A 319 0.40 3.77 34.36
N VAL A 320 -0.60 3.13 34.97
CA VAL A 320 -1.85 3.77 35.39
C VAL A 320 -1.63 4.77 36.54
N GLU A 321 -0.63 4.54 37.38
CA GLU A 321 -0.23 5.48 38.44
C GLU A 321 0.49 6.74 37.93
N LYS A 322 0.93 6.76 36.66
CA LYS A 322 1.53 7.96 36.08
C LYS A 322 0.49 9.08 35.96
N LYS A 323 0.94 10.31 36.23
CA LYS A 323 0.11 11.50 36.08
C LYS A 323 0.01 11.88 34.59
N PHE A 324 -1.14 11.63 33.97
CA PHE A 324 -1.42 11.98 32.56
C PHE A 324 -2.12 13.34 32.39
N VAL A 325 -2.41 14.03 33.50
CA VAL A 325 -3.08 15.34 33.54
C VAL A 325 -2.28 16.28 34.44
N GLU A 326 -2.23 17.57 34.09
CA GLU A 326 -1.51 18.58 34.87
C GLU A 326 -2.32 19.13 36.04
#